data_AF-A0A932FYX6-F1
#
_entry.id   AF-A0A932FYX6-F1
#
_cell.length_a   1.000
_cell.length_b   1.000
_cell.length_c   1.000
_cell.angle_alpha   90.00
_cell.angle_beta   90.00
_cell.angle_gamma   90.00
#
_symmetry.space_group_name_H-M   'P 1'
#
loop_
_entity.id
_entity.type
_entity.pdbx_description
1 polymer ?
#
loop_
_entity_poly.entity_id
_entity_poly.type
_entity_poly.pdbx_seq_one_letter_code
_entity_poly.pdbx_strand_id
1 'polypeptide(L)'
;MVFTLGGTTPGAPRSRVTDDVGFFCRRGEIGSAVNVVQTRDPDFHRWRRAFNFVARASCAWLAGRDLLWSEAALRDLVESVPNPALAKELVLDARESRVRMNLSDPLPHWTARDLMQFADENDVDMGTLKRIAKLPPTVREPIDTGGVVLVTREMARRHRLRAQSLWLELPDEEGEEPWEPRHEAIARVAEKSSEVGAHWKNLAVRLVG
;
A
#
# COMPACT_ATOMS: atom_id res chain seq x y z
N MET A 1 -47.73 -16.39 -19.79
CA MET A 1 -48.05 -16.50 -18.36
C MET A 1 -46.97 -17.34 -17.69
N VAL A 2 -46.17 -16.66 -16.87
CA VAL A 2 -45.43 -17.12 -15.67
C VAL A 2 -44.88 -18.55 -15.64
N PHE A 3 -43.58 -18.69 -15.91
CA PHE A 3 -42.75 -19.74 -15.31
C PHE A 3 -42.09 -19.16 -14.06
N THR A 4 -42.61 -19.51 -12.89
CA THR A 4 -41.93 -19.32 -11.60
C THR A 4 -40.91 -20.44 -11.41
N LEU A 5 -39.62 -20.13 -11.51
CA LEU A 5 -38.54 -20.92 -10.92
C LEU A 5 -37.85 -20.06 -9.87
N GLY A 6 -38.52 -19.88 -8.73
CA GLY A 6 -37.92 -19.40 -7.49
C GLY A 6 -37.25 -20.56 -6.77
N GLY A 7 -36.12 -21.02 -7.30
CA GLY A 7 -35.22 -21.95 -6.63
C GLY A 7 -33.99 -21.19 -6.17
N THR A 8 -34.08 -20.46 -5.06
CA THR A 8 -32.90 -19.98 -4.33
C THR A 8 -32.24 -21.18 -3.68
N THR A 9 -31.35 -21.83 -4.43
CA THR A 9 -30.39 -22.77 -3.83
C THR A 9 -29.59 -22.00 -2.79
N PRO A 10 -29.51 -22.46 -1.52
CA PRO A 10 -28.66 -21.83 -0.53
C PRO A 10 -27.23 -21.93 -1.02
N GLY A 11 -26.65 -20.79 -1.39
CA GLY A 11 -25.35 -20.73 -2.02
C GLY A 11 -24.29 -21.41 -1.15
N ALA A 12 -23.59 -22.39 -1.72
CA ALA A 12 -22.35 -22.90 -1.16
C ALA A 12 -21.47 -21.72 -0.71
N PRO A 13 -20.73 -21.83 0.41
CA PRO A 13 -19.88 -20.75 0.88
C PRO A 13 -18.95 -20.34 -0.26
N ARG A 14 -19.18 -19.15 -0.82
CA ARG A 14 -18.36 -18.62 -1.92
C ARG A 14 -16.91 -18.60 -1.41
N SER A 15 -16.03 -19.35 -2.07
CA SER A 15 -14.59 -19.33 -1.82
C SER A 15 -14.09 -17.88 -1.82
N ARG A 16 -13.09 -17.61 -0.97
CA ARG A 16 -12.55 -16.25 -0.84
C ARG A 16 -11.88 -15.90 -2.17
N VAL A 17 -12.07 -14.66 -2.63
CA VAL A 17 -11.46 -14.15 -3.89
C VAL A 17 -9.95 -14.41 -3.92
N THR A 18 -9.27 -14.26 -2.78
CA THR A 18 -7.84 -14.54 -2.63
C THR A 18 -7.47 -16.00 -2.88
N ASP A 19 -8.35 -16.94 -2.52
CA ASP A 19 -8.08 -18.37 -2.63
C ASP A 19 -8.23 -18.81 -4.08
N ASP A 20 -9.29 -18.34 -4.76
CA ASP A 20 -9.54 -18.57 -6.18
C ASP A 20 -8.43 -17.98 -7.06
N VAL A 21 -8.09 -16.70 -6.83
CA VAL A 21 -6.99 -16.02 -7.53
C VAL A 21 -5.67 -16.73 -7.25
N GLY A 22 -5.43 -17.10 -5.99
CA GLY A 22 -4.26 -17.87 -5.60
C GLY A 22 -4.13 -19.20 -6.35
N PHE A 23 -5.24 -19.91 -6.51
CA PHE A 23 -5.33 -21.16 -7.23
C PHE A 23 -4.95 -21.00 -8.71
N PHE A 24 -5.56 -20.04 -9.42
CA PHE A 24 -5.31 -19.81 -10.85
C PHE A 24 -3.90 -19.27 -11.13
N CYS A 25 -3.43 -18.29 -10.35
CA CYS A 25 -2.10 -17.72 -10.54
C CYS A 25 -0.97 -18.75 -10.33
N ARG A 26 -1.12 -19.70 -9.39
CA ARG A 26 -0.12 -20.77 -9.19
C ARG A 26 -0.03 -21.75 -10.36
N ARG A 27 -1.08 -21.81 -11.20
CA ARG A 27 -1.15 -22.67 -12.39
C ARG A 27 -0.78 -21.94 -13.68
N GLY A 28 -0.43 -20.65 -13.60
CA GLY A 28 -0.18 -19.81 -14.77
C GLY A 28 -1.46 -19.39 -15.53
N GLU A 29 -2.64 -19.66 -14.97
CA GLU A 29 -3.94 -19.36 -15.58
C GLU A 29 -4.34 -17.89 -15.29
N ILE A 30 -3.51 -16.94 -15.73
CA ILE A 30 -3.66 -15.51 -15.38
C ILE A 30 -4.98 -14.92 -15.88
N GLY A 31 -5.45 -15.33 -17.06
CA GLY A 31 -6.74 -14.87 -17.59
C GLY A 31 -7.92 -15.19 -16.66
N SER A 32 -7.93 -16.42 -16.13
CA SER A 32 -8.92 -16.87 -15.15
C SER A 32 -8.80 -16.07 -13.85
N ALA A 33 -7.58 -15.79 -13.39
CA ALA A 33 -7.35 -15.00 -12.18
C ALA A 33 -7.86 -13.55 -12.33
N VAL A 34 -7.61 -12.90 -13.47
CA VAL A 34 -8.14 -11.56 -13.78
C VAL A 34 -9.67 -11.57 -13.79
N ASN A 35 -10.28 -12.56 -14.43
CA ASN A 35 -11.74 -12.68 -14.49
C ASN A 35 -12.38 -12.85 -13.10
N VAL A 36 -11.72 -13.60 -12.19
CA VAL A 36 -12.18 -13.72 -10.80
C VAL A 36 -12.18 -12.36 -10.09
N VAL A 37 -11.16 -11.52 -10.31
CA VAL A 37 -11.09 -10.18 -9.72
C VAL A 37 -12.17 -9.26 -10.31
N GLN A 38 -12.38 -9.32 -11.63
CA GLN A 38 -13.39 -8.51 -12.35
C GLN A 38 -14.84 -8.81 -11.96
N THR A 39 -15.18 -10.07 -11.71
CA THR A 39 -16.57 -10.51 -11.48
C THR A 39 -17.02 -10.40 -10.02
N ARG A 40 -16.11 -10.11 -9.10
CA ARG A 40 -16.37 -10.11 -7.66
C ARG A 40 -16.40 -8.67 -7.14
N ASP A 41 -17.40 -8.38 -6.31
CA ASP A 41 -17.52 -7.07 -5.68
C ASP A 41 -16.25 -6.71 -4.88
N PRO A 42 -15.74 -5.48 -5.03
CA PRO A 42 -14.49 -5.07 -4.40
C PRO A 42 -14.64 -4.90 -2.88
N ASP A 43 -14.11 -5.86 -2.13
CA ASP A 43 -13.80 -5.73 -0.70
C ASP A 43 -12.36 -5.20 -0.53
N PHE A 44 -12.18 -4.08 0.16
CA PHE A 44 -10.93 -3.34 0.24
C PHE A 44 -9.70 -4.24 0.48
N HIS A 45 -9.70 -5.06 1.54
CA HIS A 45 -8.52 -5.85 1.90
C HIS A 45 -8.31 -7.07 1.01
N ARG A 46 -9.38 -7.81 0.72
CA ARG A 46 -9.29 -9.07 -0.05
C ARG A 46 -8.96 -8.80 -1.50
N TRP A 47 -9.58 -7.77 -2.06
CA TRP A 47 -9.42 -7.39 -3.46
C TRP A 47 -8.03 -6.79 -3.71
N ARG A 48 -7.54 -5.95 -2.79
CA ARG A 48 -6.15 -5.46 -2.81
C ARG A 48 -5.12 -6.60 -2.83
N ARG A 49 -5.27 -7.59 -1.95
CA ARG A 49 -4.37 -8.76 -1.92
C ARG A 49 -4.47 -9.59 -3.20
N ALA A 50 -5.69 -9.83 -3.69
CA ALA A 50 -5.92 -10.59 -4.91
C ALA A 50 -5.31 -9.90 -6.14
N PHE A 51 -5.58 -8.60 -6.31
CA PHE A 51 -5.01 -7.77 -7.38
C PHE A 51 -3.48 -7.81 -7.38
N ASN A 52 -2.84 -7.58 -6.23
CA ASN A 52 -1.39 -7.60 -6.12
C ASN A 52 -0.83 -8.99 -6.50
N PHE A 53 -1.51 -10.07 -6.10
CA PHE A 53 -1.11 -11.42 -6.48
C PHE A 53 -1.15 -11.63 -8.00
N VAL A 54 -2.23 -11.17 -8.66
CA VAL A 54 -2.32 -11.22 -10.13
C VAL A 54 -1.22 -10.39 -10.77
N ALA A 55 -1.04 -9.14 -10.36
CA ALA A 55 -0.04 -8.24 -10.93
C ALA A 55 1.38 -8.82 -10.86
N ARG A 56 1.75 -9.39 -9.70
CA ARG A 56 3.04 -10.06 -9.50
C ARG A 56 3.16 -11.32 -10.34
N ALA A 57 2.12 -12.15 -10.38
CA ALA A 57 2.11 -13.36 -11.18
C ALA A 57 2.24 -13.04 -12.68
N SER A 58 1.51 -12.03 -13.18
CA SER A 58 1.61 -11.58 -14.56
C SER A 58 3.03 -11.16 -14.93
N CYS A 59 3.71 -10.35 -14.10
CA CYS A 59 5.11 -9.97 -14.34
C CYS A 59 6.10 -11.15 -14.26
N ALA A 60 5.76 -12.21 -13.51
CA ALA A 60 6.63 -13.37 -13.36
C ALA A 60 6.47 -14.39 -14.49
N TRP A 61 5.24 -14.58 -14.98
CA TRP A 61 4.89 -15.68 -15.89
C TRP A 61 4.66 -15.23 -17.34
N LEU A 62 4.30 -13.97 -17.58
CA LEU A 62 3.92 -13.49 -18.90
C LEU A 62 5.03 -12.62 -19.51
N ALA A 63 5.07 -12.61 -20.84
CA ALA A 63 5.95 -11.75 -21.63
C ALA A 63 5.25 -11.27 -22.90
N GLY A 64 5.80 -10.22 -23.52
CA GLY A 64 5.31 -9.70 -24.80
C GLY A 64 3.82 -9.35 -24.78
N ARG A 65 3.06 -9.90 -25.73
CA ARG A 65 1.64 -9.58 -25.93
C ARG A 65 0.76 -9.94 -24.73
N ASP A 66 1.01 -11.07 -24.07
CA ASP A 66 0.18 -11.52 -22.96
C ASP A 66 0.38 -10.65 -21.72
N LEU A 67 1.62 -10.17 -21.50
CA LEU A 67 1.92 -9.21 -20.46
C LEU A 67 1.20 -7.88 -20.72
N LEU A 68 1.22 -7.38 -21.95
CA LEU A 68 0.52 -6.15 -22.34
C LEU A 68 -1.00 -6.26 -22.18
N TRP A 69 -1.58 -7.42 -22.53
CA TRP A 69 -2.99 -7.70 -22.27
C TRP A 69 -3.30 -7.65 -20.77
N SER A 70 -2.48 -8.32 -19.94
CA SER A 70 -2.69 -8.35 -18.49
C SER A 70 -2.53 -6.96 -17.86
N GLU A 71 -1.60 -6.15 -18.36
CA GLU A 71 -1.42 -4.77 -17.94
C GLU A 71 -2.67 -3.93 -18.26
N ALA A 72 -3.20 -4.03 -19.48
CA ALA A 72 -4.41 -3.31 -19.87
C ALA A 72 -5.61 -3.73 -19.01
N ALA A 73 -5.80 -5.04 -18.80
CA ALA A 73 -6.92 -5.54 -17.98
C ALA A 73 -6.81 -5.09 -16.51
N LEU A 74 -5.61 -5.06 -15.94
CA LEU A 74 -5.39 -4.57 -14.57
C LEU A 74 -5.52 -3.05 -14.48
N ARG A 75 -5.16 -2.30 -15.53
CA ARG A 75 -5.40 -0.85 -15.62
C ARG A 75 -6.89 -0.53 -15.62
N ASP A 76 -7.66 -1.20 -16.48
CA ASP A 76 -9.12 -1.03 -16.55
C ASP A 76 -9.78 -1.36 -15.21
N LEU A 77 -9.25 -2.36 -14.49
CA LEU A 77 -9.68 -2.67 -13.13
C LEU A 77 -9.43 -1.52 -12.15
N VAL A 78 -8.25 -0.90 -12.17
CA VAL A 78 -7.96 0.25 -11.30
C VAL A 78 -8.88 1.44 -11.62
N GLU A 79 -9.11 1.72 -12.89
CA GLU A 79 -9.96 2.83 -13.35
C GLU A 79 -11.45 2.63 -13.05
N SER A 80 -11.92 1.37 -13.03
CA SER A 80 -13.31 1.02 -12.75
C SER A 80 -13.65 0.82 -11.27
N VAL A 81 -12.66 0.85 -10.37
CA VAL A 81 -12.89 0.70 -8.93
C VAL A 81 -13.69 1.89 -8.40
N PRO A 82 -14.89 1.67 -7.79
CA PRO A 82 -15.71 2.77 -7.28
C PRO A 82 -15.09 3.54 -6.11
N ASN A 83 -14.23 2.88 -5.34
CA ASN A 83 -13.57 3.47 -4.17
C ASN A 83 -12.19 4.04 -4.56
N PRO A 84 -12.02 5.37 -4.62
CA PRO A 84 -10.75 5.99 -5.02
C PRO A 84 -9.59 5.65 -4.07
N ALA A 85 -9.88 5.46 -2.78
CA ALA A 85 -8.84 5.06 -1.82
C ALA A 85 -8.31 3.65 -2.13
N LEU A 86 -9.18 2.73 -2.57
CA LEU A 86 -8.76 1.40 -2.99
C LEU A 86 -7.88 1.50 -4.25
N ALA A 87 -8.32 2.22 -5.28
CA ALA A 87 -7.56 2.40 -6.52
C ALA A 87 -6.12 2.89 -6.27
N LYS A 88 -5.97 3.90 -5.39
CA LYS A 88 -4.65 4.41 -4.96
C LYS A 88 -3.80 3.33 -4.29
N GLU A 89 -4.37 2.57 -3.36
CA GLU A 89 -3.64 1.48 -2.68
C GLU A 89 -3.23 0.35 -3.65
N LEU A 90 -4.03 0.04 -4.68
CA LEU A 90 -3.68 -0.99 -5.67
C LEU A 90 -2.39 -0.63 -6.42
N VAL A 91 -2.29 0.64 -6.86
CA VAL A 91 -1.11 1.13 -7.58
C VAL A 91 0.11 1.24 -6.67
N LEU A 92 -0.08 1.70 -5.42
CA LEU A 92 0.99 1.75 -4.42
C LEU A 92 1.54 0.34 -4.10
N ASP A 93 0.67 -0.65 -3.93
CA ASP A 93 1.05 -2.04 -3.66
C ASP A 93 1.82 -2.69 -4.80
N ALA A 94 1.36 -2.44 -6.03
CA ALA A 94 2.04 -2.93 -7.23
C ALA A 94 3.45 -2.31 -7.33
N ARG A 95 3.58 -1.01 -7.07
CA ARG A 95 4.87 -0.30 -7.03
C ARG A 95 5.78 -0.83 -5.92
N GLU A 96 5.28 -1.01 -4.71
CA GLU A 96 6.03 -1.59 -3.57
C GLU A 96 6.57 -2.98 -3.93
N SER A 97 5.76 -3.76 -4.65
CA SER A 97 6.11 -5.10 -5.14
C SER A 97 6.99 -5.09 -6.40
N ARG A 98 7.43 -3.91 -6.87
CA ARG A 98 8.26 -3.70 -8.07
C ARG A 98 7.62 -4.23 -9.36
N VAL A 99 6.29 -4.29 -9.42
CA VAL A 99 5.54 -4.63 -10.63
C VAL A 99 5.77 -3.52 -11.65
N ARG A 100 6.32 -3.88 -12.82
CA ARG A 100 6.62 -2.96 -13.92
C ARG A 100 5.46 -2.92 -14.90
N MET A 101 4.30 -2.47 -14.42
CA MET A 101 3.09 -2.31 -15.22
C MET A 101 2.61 -0.87 -15.15
N ASN A 102 2.07 -0.38 -16.26
CA ASN A 102 1.35 0.89 -16.26
C ASN A 102 -0.13 0.67 -15.86
N LEU A 103 -0.44 0.90 -14.59
CA LEU A 103 -1.73 0.56 -13.95
C LEU A 103 -2.67 1.75 -13.76
N SER A 104 -2.50 2.82 -14.56
CA SER A 104 -3.08 4.16 -14.36
C SER A 104 -2.42 4.94 -13.21
N ASP A 105 -2.75 6.22 -13.08
CA ASP A 105 -2.21 7.10 -12.05
C ASP A 105 -3.34 7.74 -11.22
N PRO A 106 -3.93 6.99 -10.26
CA PRO A 106 -4.99 7.49 -9.39
C PRO A 106 -4.44 8.43 -8.28
N LEU A 107 -3.13 8.62 -8.20
CA LEU A 107 -2.50 9.46 -7.20
C LEU A 107 -2.56 10.94 -7.61
N PRO A 108 -2.65 11.88 -6.63
CA PRO A 108 -2.56 13.29 -6.95
C PRO A 108 -1.18 13.65 -7.53
N HIS A 109 -1.20 14.62 -8.44
CA HIS A 109 0.01 15.19 -9.01
C HIS A 109 0.51 16.31 -8.10
N TRP A 110 1.58 16.05 -7.36
CA TRP A 110 2.20 17.03 -6.49
C TRP A 110 3.48 17.58 -7.12
N THR A 111 3.80 18.83 -6.83
CA THR A 111 5.09 19.42 -7.19
C THR A 111 6.07 19.33 -6.03
N ALA A 112 7.35 19.54 -6.30
CA ALA A 112 8.36 19.61 -5.23
C ALA A 112 8.09 20.77 -4.25
N ARG A 113 7.43 21.85 -4.70
CA ARG A 113 6.96 22.93 -3.83
C ARG A 113 5.88 22.45 -2.85
N ASP A 114 4.88 21.70 -3.34
CA ASP A 114 3.82 21.17 -2.48
C ASP A 114 4.39 20.21 -1.44
N LEU A 115 5.33 19.36 -1.86
CA LEU A 115 6.03 18.46 -0.95
C LEU A 115 6.80 19.20 0.15
N MET A 116 7.47 20.30 -0.18
CA MET A 116 8.16 21.14 0.82
C MET A 116 7.17 21.71 1.82
N GLN A 117 6.02 22.20 1.36
CA GLN A 117 4.96 22.71 2.22
C GLN A 117 4.41 21.61 3.15
N PHE A 118 4.07 20.43 2.60
CA PHE A 118 3.55 19.33 3.41
C PHE A 118 4.56 18.79 4.41
N ALA A 119 5.85 18.78 4.06
CA ALA A 119 6.89 18.36 4.98
C ALA A 119 7.02 19.33 6.16
N ASP A 120 6.97 20.64 5.89
CA ASP A 120 6.96 21.67 6.93
C ASP A 120 5.73 21.55 7.85
N GLU A 121 4.53 21.40 7.28
CA GLU A 121 3.27 21.20 8.02
C GLU A 121 3.25 19.94 8.91
N ASN A 122 4.12 18.97 8.62
CA ASN A 122 4.19 17.69 9.34
C ASN A 122 5.50 17.52 10.11
N ASP A 123 6.32 18.55 10.29
CA ASP A 123 7.63 18.49 10.97
C ASP A 123 8.59 17.42 10.40
N VAL A 124 8.54 17.19 9.09
CA VAL A 124 9.42 16.25 8.37
C VAL A 124 10.61 16.98 7.76
N ASP A 125 11.83 16.55 8.10
CA ASP A 125 13.05 17.11 7.54
C ASP A 125 13.18 16.84 6.02
N MET A 126 13.04 17.90 5.22
CA MET A 126 13.23 17.86 3.77
C MET A 126 14.66 17.51 3.34
N GLY A 127 15.67 17.76 4.18
CA GLY A 127 17.05 17.33 3.93
C GLY A 127 17.17 15.81 3.92
N THR A 128 16.45 15.13 4.81
CA THR A 128 16.33 13.68 4.80
C THR A 128 15.54 13.21 3.59
N LEU A 129 14.37 13.79 3.31
CA LEU A 129 13.53 13.39 2.18
C LEU A 129 14.26 13.50 0.83
N LYS A 130 14.99 14.59 0.60
CA LYS A 130 15.84 14.80 -0.61
C LYS A 130 16.91 13.71 -0.81
N ARG A 131 17.42 13.11 0.27
CA ARG A 131 18.44 12.05 0.19
C ARG A 131 17.86 10.69 -0.16
N ILE A 132 16.60 10.44 0.23
CA ILE A 132 15.96 9.11 0.13
C ILE A 132 14.96 9.00 -1.02
N ALA A 133 14.42 10.12 -1.50
CA ALA A 133 13.52 10.18 -2.64
C ALA A 133 14.18 10.89 -3.82
N LYS A 134 13.91 10.42 -5.04
CA LYS A 134 14.33 11.10 -6.27
C LYS A 134 13.42 12.29 -6.52
N LEU A 135 13.88 13.48 -6.16
CA LEU A 135 13.15 14.72 -6.40
C LEU A 135 13.65 15.41 -7.68
N PRO A 136 12.76 16.10 -8.41
CA PRO A 136 13.16 16.88 -9.57
C PRO A 136 14.06 18.05 -9.16
N PRO A 137 14.90 18.56 -10.08
CA PRO A 137 15.77 19.70 -9.82
C PRO A 137 14.99 21.01 -9.62
N THR A 138 13.81 21.14 -10.24
CA THR A 138 12.98 22.35 -10.21
C THR A 138 11.79 22.20 -9.28
N VAL A 139 11.49 23.23 -8.48
CA VAL A 139 10.38 23.21 -7.50
C VAL A 139 8.98 23.09 -8.11
N ARG A 140 8.81 23.44 -9.39
CA ARG A 140 7.52 23.39 -10.10
C ARG A 140 7.30 22.09 -10.87
N GLU A 141 8.34 21.25 -10.98
CA GLU A 141 8.20 19.97 -11.66
C GLU A 141 7.44 18.97 -10.77
N PRO A 142 6.63 18.09 -11.39
CA PRO A 142 5.91 17.06 -10.67
C PRO A 142 6.89 16.06 -10.03
N ILE A 143 6.57 15.62 -8.82
CA ILE A 143 7.30 14.56 -8.14
C ILE A 143 6.74 13.19 -8.53
N ASP A 144 7.53 12.14 -8.32
CA ASP A 144 7.00 10.78 -8.26
C ASP A 144 6.21 10.58 -6.96
N THR A 145 4.93 10.99 -6.93
CA THR A 145 4.08 10.93 -5.73
C THR A 145 4.07 9.54 -5.12
N GLY A 146 3.88 8.50 -5.93
CA GLY A 146 3.87 7.12 -5.45
C GLY A 146 5.20 6.69 -4.83
N GLY A 147 6.32 7.07 -5.44
CA GLY A 147 7.66 6.83 -4.88
C GLY A 147 7.85 7.51 -3.52
N VAL A 148 7.44 8.78 -3.40
CA VAL A 148 7.55 9.53 -2.14
C VAL A 148 6.62 8.96 -1.06
N VAL A 149 5.40 8.54 -1.41
CA VAL A 149 4.48 7.86 -0.48
C VAL A 149 5.09 6.58 0.08
N LEU A 150 5.71 5.74 -0.76
CA LEU A 150 6.32 4.50 -0.29
C LEU A 150 7.51 4.77 0.65
N VAL A 151 8.34 5.76 0.32
CA VAL A 151 9.47 6.15 1.16
C VAL A 151 9.00 6.69 2.51
N THR A 152 8.00 7.56 2.53
CA THR A 152 7.44 8.12 3.77
C THR A 152 6.78 7.05 4.64
N ARG A 153 6.05 6.10 4.05
CA ARG A 153 5.51 4.92 4.76
C ARG A 153 6.60 4.04 5.37
N GLU A 154 7.67 3.78 4.63
CA GLU A 154 8.79 2.99 5.14
C GLU A 154 9.51 3.69 6.30
N MET A 155 9.70 5.01 6.22
CA MET A 155 10.25 5.79 7.34
C MET A 155 9.35 5.76 8.57
N ALA A 156 8.04 5.96 8.39
CA ALA A 156 7.07 5.83 9.48
C ALA A 156 7.12 4.43 10.13
N ARG A 157 7.20 3.38 9.31
CA ARG A 157 7.32 1.99 9.78
C ARG A 157 8.60 1.77 10.58
N ARG A 158 9.75 2.24 10.10
CA ARG A 158 11.05 2.10 10.79
C ARG A 158 11.04 2.76 12.16
N HIS A 159 10.54 3.99 12.23
CA HIS A 159 10.42 4.74 13.47
C HIS A 159 9.47 4.07 14.46
N ARG A 160 8.32 3.58 13.99
CA ARG A 160 7.38 2.80 14.81
C ARG A 160 7.99 1.51 15.34
N LEU A 161 8.66 0.73 14.50
CA LEU A 161 9.30 -0.52 14.92
C LEU A 161 10.43 -0.27 15.92
N ARG A 162 11.20 0.81 15.73
CA ARG A 162 12.23 1.24 16.69
C ARG A 162 11.61 1.60 18.04
N ALA A 163 10.54 2.40 18.06
CA ALA A 163 9.84 2.75 19.29
C ALA A 163 9.31 1.50 20.01
N GLN A 164 8.68 0.58 19.27
CA GLN A 164 8.21 -0.70 19.81
C GLN A 164 9.34 -1.55 20.40
N SER A 165 10.47 -1.65 19.70
CA SER A 165 11.64 -2.37 20.22
C SER A 165 12.15 -1.78 21.53
N LEU A 166 12.23 -0.44 21.61
CA LEU A 166 12.71 0.24 22.82
C LEU A 166 11.73 0.12 23.99
N TRP A 167 10.42 0.14 23.74
CA TRP A 167 9.44 -0.11 24.79
C TRP A 167 9.50 -1.53 25.34
N LEU A 168 9.84 -2.51 24.51
CA LEU A 168 10.05 -3.90 24.95
C LEU A 168 11.33 -4.09 25.79
N GLU A 169 12.27 -3.11 25.76
CA GLU A 169 13.46 -3.10 26.62
C GLU A 169 13.19 -2.49 28.00
N LEU A 170 12.02 -1.86 28.20
CA LEU A 170 11.64 -1.30 29.49
C LEU A 170 11.11 -2.42 30.41
N PRO A 171 11.41 -2.36 31.71
CA PRO A 171 10.82 -3.30 32.66
C PRO A 171 9.30 -3.13 32.69
N ASP A 172 8.60 -4.25 32.87
CA ASP A 172 7.15 -4.25 33.05
C ASP A 172 6.76 -3.39 34.26
N GLU A 173 5.70 -2.59 34.15
CA GLU A 173 5.24 -1.72 35.25
C GLU A 173 4.86 -2.51 36.52
N GLU A 174 4.49 -3.78 36.36
CA GLU A 174 4.13 -4.72 37.44
C GLU A 174 5.27 -5.72 37.78
N GLY A 175 6.43 -5.60 37.16
CA GLY A 175 7.56 -6.53 37.31
C GLY A 175 8.38 -6.32 38.58
N GLU A 176 9.17 -7.33 38.94
CA GLU A 176 10.11 -7.26 40.08
C GLU A 176 11.35 -6.39 39.77
N GLU A 177 11.63 -6.13 38.49
CA GLU A 177 12.78 -5.33 38.07
C GLU A 177 12.55 -3.83 38.36
N PRO A 178 13.42 -3.19 39.17
CA PRO A 178 13.23 -1.78 39.51
C PRO A 178 13.52 -0.85 38.34
N TRP A 179 12.78 0.26 38.28
CA TRP A 179 13.02 1.31 37.29
C TRP A 179 14.34 2.04 37.56
N GLU A 180 15.23 2.07 36.56
CA GLU A 180 16.52 2.76 36.62
C GLU A 180 16.52 4.04 35.77
N PRO A 181 17.43 5.01 36.02
CA PRO A 181 17.57 6.22 35.20
C PRO A 181 17.82 5.95 33.71
N ARG A 182 18.44 4.81 33.36
CA ARG A 182 18.63 4.39 31.96
C ARG A 182 17.30 4.10 31.26
N HIS A 183 16.30 3.58 31.99
CA HIS A 183 14.98 3.27 31.44
C HIS A 183 14.22 4.55 31.10
N GLU A 184 14.40 5.62 31.88
CA GLU A 184 13.86 6.95 31.53
C GLU A 184 14.48 7.50 30.22
N ALA A 185 15.78 7.28 30.01
CA ALA A 185 16.42 7.66 28.75
C ALA A 185 15.89 6.84 27.56
N ILE A 186 15.69 5.52 27.73
CA ILE A 186 15.12 4.64 26.70
C ILE A 186 13.68 5.06 26.38
N ALA A 187 12.85 5.29 27.39
CA ALA A 187 11.46 5.72 27.22
C ALA A 187 11.37 7.03 26.43
N ARG A 188 12.19 8.04 26.76
CA ARG A 188 12.27 9.30 26.00
C ARG A 188 12.65 9.10 24.53
N VAL A 189 13.61 8.20 24.25
CA VAL A 189 14.02 7.90 22.86
C VAL A 189 12.92 7.14 22.11
N ALA A 190 12.21 6.24 22.79
CA ALA A 190 11.08 5.50 22.23
C ALA A 190 9.94 6.45 21.86
N GLU A 191 9.57 7.35 22.76
CA GLU A 191 8.52 8.36 22.54
C GLU A 191 8.88 9.30 21.39
N LYS A 192 10.08 9.88 21.40
CA LYS A 192 10.58 10.68 20.28
C LYS A 192 10.57 9.92 18.95
N SER A 193 10.91 8.63 18.97
CA SER A 193 10.87 7.80 17.76
C SER A 193 9.42 7.58 17.29
N SER A 194 8.48 7.41 18.21
CA SER A 194 7.05 7.29 17.89
C SER A 194 6.49 8.56 17.27
N GLU A 195 6.80 9.72 17.85
CA GLU A 195 6.41 11.05 17.34
C GLU A 195 6.93 11.27 15.92
N VAL A 196 8.23 11.08 15.70
CA VAL A 196 8.83 11.18 14.35
C VAL A 196 8.15 10.20 13.39
N GLY A 197 7.83 8.98 13.83
CA GLY A 197 7.08 8.02 13.02
C GLY A 197 5.68 8.52 12.64
N ALA A 198 4.99 9.23 13.54
CA ALA A 198 3.68 9.82 13.29
C ALA A 198 3.75 10.96 12.26
N HIS A 199 4.76 11.84 12.35
CA HIS A 199 5.03 12.89 11.37
C HIS A 199 5.18 12.34 9.95
N TRP A 200 6.02 11.31 9.77
CA TRP A 200 6.17 10.62 8.48
C TRP A 200 4.86 9.96 7.99
N LYS A 201 4.07 9.39 8.91
CA LYS A 201 2.78 8.77 8.58
C LYS A 201 1.79 9.82 8.09
N ASN A 202 1.71 10.98 8.75
CA ASN A 202 0.79 12.05 8.39
C ASN A 202 1.14 12.63 7.02
N LEU A 203 2.43 12.85 6.74
CA LEU A 203 2.91 13.23 5.40
C LEU A 203 2.49 12.20 4.33
N ALA A 204 2.63 10.90 4.61
CA ALA A 204 2.21 9.86 3.67
C ALA A 204 0.68 9.91 3.40
N VAL A 205 -0.13 10.10 4.43
CA VAL A 205 -1.60 10.27 4.29
C VAL A 205 -1.92 11.48 3.43
N ARG A 206 -1.25 12.61 3.69
CA ARG A 206 -1.45 13.85 2.94
C ARG A 206 -1.13 13.69 1.45
N LEU A 207 -0.04 12.99 1.13
CA LEU A 207 0.40 12.77 -0.25
C LEU A 207 -0.52 11.84 -1.04
N VAL A 208 -1.17 10.88 -0.38
CA VAL A 208 -2.16 10.00 -1.02
C VAL A 208 -3.43 10.76 -1.42
N GLY A 209 -3.82 11.78 -0.64
CA GLY A 209 -5.01 12.61 -0.89
C GLY A 209 -6.27 11.98 -0.33
#